data_AF-A0A662EHX0-F1
#
_entry.id   AF-A0A662EHX0-F1
#
_cell.length_a   1.000
_cell.length_b   1.000
_cell.length_c   1.000
_cell.angle_alpha   90.00
_cell.angle_beta   90.00
_cell.angle_gamma   90.00
#
_symmetry.space_group_name_H-M   'P 1'
#
loop_
_entity.id
_entity.type
_entity.pdbx_description
1 polymer ?
#
loop_
_entity_poly.entity_id
_entity_poly.type
_entity_poly.pdbx_seq_one_letter_code
_entity_poly.pdbx_strand_id
1 'polypeptide(L)' 'MDGVWQESTYKEGTQTLDIRYLSDAYFQLLSEFPELGPILALGEEVIFRLEEKFVHVGPTGLTELSPELIAELKGT' A
#
# COMPACT_ATOMS: atom_id res chain seq x y z
N MET A 1 -5.31 -16.45 -12.24
CA MET A 1 -5.88 -15.13 -12.56
C MET A 1 -5.16 -14.19 -11.64
N ASP A 2 -4.11 -13.57 -12.14
CA ASP A 2 -3.27 -12.65 -11.38
C ASP A 2 -3.98 -11.30 -11.43
N GLY A 3 -4.99 -11.16 -10.57
CA GLY A 3 -5.88 -10.01 -10.54
C GLY A 3 -5.41 -9.00 -9.51
N VAL A 4 -5.27 -7.75 -9.92
CA VAL A 4 -5.11 -6.63 -8.99
C VAL A 4 -6.44 -6.40 -8.29
N TRP A 5 -6.45 -6.50 -6.95
CA TRP A 5 -7.60 -6.00 -6.21
C TRP A 5 -7.48 -4.48 -6.07
N GLN A 6 -8.54 -3.74 -6.34
CA GLN A 6 -8.53 -2.29 -6.18
C GLN A 6 -9.79 -1.81 -5.46
N GLU A 7 -9.62 -0.78 -4.63
CA GLU A 7 -10.74 -0.06 -4.07
C GLU A 7 -11.65 0.51 -5.17
N SER A 8 -12.96 0.47 -4.93
CA SER A 8 -13.95 1.01 -5.86
C SER A 8 -13.85 2.52 -6.07
N THR A 9 -13.23 3.24 -5.12
CA THR A 9 -12.99 4.68 -5.19
C THR A 9 -11.75 5.05 -6.01
N TYR A 10 -10.88 4.07 -6.31
CA TYR A 10 -9.70 4.29 -7.14
C TYR A 10 -10.11 4.61 -8.58
N LYS A 11 -9.46 5.61 -9.16
CA LYS A 11 -9.59 5.97 -10.57
C LYS A 11 -8.26 5.70 -11.25
N GLU A 12 -8.30 5.01 -12.39
CA GLU A 12 -7.10 4.73 -13.19
C GLU A 12 -6.31 6.02 -13.46
N GLY A 13 -4.98 5.94 -13.32
CA GLY A 13 -4.09 7.09 -13.44
C GLY A 13 -3.99 7.98 -12.19
N THR A 14 -4.75 7.70 -11.12
CA THR A 14 -4.51 8.33 -9.81
C THR A 14 -3.14 7.90 -9.30
N GLN A 15 -2.35 8.88 -8.85
CA GLN A 15 -1.02 8.63 -8.30
C GLN A 15 -1.09 7.74 -7.06
N THR A 16 -0.23 6.74 -7.02
CA THR A 16 -0.07 5.80 -5.91
C THR A 16 1.29 5.98 -5.24
N LEU A 17 1.34 5.65 -3.96
CA LEU A 17 2.58 5.23 -3.32
C LEU A 17 2.79 3.75 -3.61
N ASP A 18 3.75 3.43 -4.47
CA ASP A 18 4.04 2.05 -4.84
C ASP A 18 5.01 1.40 -3.83
N ILE A 19 4.59 0.27 -3.27
CA ILE A 19 5.34 -0.54 -2.29
C ILE A 19 5.51 -1.94 -2.86
N ARG A 20 6.73 -2.47 -2.83
CA ARG A 20 7.00 -3.82 -3.31
C ARG A 20 6.42 -4.85 -2.33
N TYR A 21 5.62 -5.78 -2.84
CA TYR A 21 5.07 -6.92 -2.09
C TYR A 21 6.18 -7.74 -1.42
N LEU A 22 5.95 -8.14 -0.17
CA LEU A 22 6.90 -8.88 0.70
C LEU A 22 8.28 -8.23 0.87
N SER A 23 8.40 -6.91 0.65
CA SER A 23 9.59 -6.15 1.01
C SER A 23 9.57 -5.68 2.47
N ASP A 24 10.67 -5.12 2.96
CA ASP A 24 10.71 -4.53 4.30
C ASP A 24 9.70 -3.39 4.46
N ALA A 25 9.49 -2.58 3.41
CA ALA A 25 8.43 -1.57 3.36
C ALA A 25 7.02 -2.16 3.53
N TYR A 26 6.74 -3.32 2.94
CA TYR A 26 5.45 -4.00 3.10
C TYR A 26 5.24 -4.44 4.55
N PHE A 27 6.24 -5.05 5.18
CA PHE A 27 6.13 -5.49 6.57
C PHE A 27 6.11 -4.33 7.55
N GLN A 28 6.83 -3.25 7.27
CA GLN A 28 6.78 -2.02 8.04
C GLN A 28 5.39 -1.37 7.93
N LEU A 29 4.81 -1.28 6.72
CA LEU A 29 3.45 -0.80 6.53
C LEU A 29 2.44 -1.60 7.36
N LEU A 30 2.52 -2.94 7.32
CA LEU A 30 1.63 -3.81 8.10
C LEU A 30 1.85 -3.67 9.62
N SER A 31 3.08 -3.41 10.06
CA SER A 31 3.40 -3.19 11.47
C SER A 31 2.85 -1.85 11.98
N GLU A 32 2.92 -0.81 11.16
CA GLU A 32 2.45 0.54 11.50
C GLU A 32 0.92 0.67 11.37
N PHE A 33 0.31 -0.09 10.46
CA PHE A 33 -1.13 -0.11 10.19
C PHE A 33 -1.69 -1.55 10.17
N PRO A 34 -1.80 -2.23 11.33
CA PRO A 34 -2.27 -3.62 11.40
C PRO A 34 -3.66 -3.84 10.79
N GLU A 35 -4.51 -2.80 10.75
CA GLU A 35 -5.83 -2.80 10.12
C GLU A 35 -5.81 -3.06 8.60
N LEU A 36 -4.65 -2.90 7.94
CA LEU A 36 -4.49 -3.21 6.52
C LEU A 36 -4.37 -4.71 6.26
N GLY A 37 -4.14 -5.54 7.29
CA GLY A 37 -3.96 -6.99 7.15
C GLY A 37 -5.02 -7.69 6.30
N PRO A 38 -6.34 -7.47 6.53
CA PRO A 38 -7.39 -8.02 5.69
C PRO A 38 -7.33 -7.58 4.21
N ILE A 39 -6.90 -6.34 3.93
CA ILE A 39 -6.76 -5.83 2.55
C ILE A 39 -5.54 -6.47 1.87
N LEU A 40 -4.40 -6.50 2.56
CA LEU A 40 -3.15 -7.08 2.03
C LEU A 40 -3.25 -8.60 1.85
N ALA A 41 -4.20 -9.27 2.52
CA ALA A 41 -4.46 -10.69 2.35
C ALA A 41 -5.29 -11.03 1.09
N LEU A 42 -5.82 -10.02 0.37
CA LEU A 42 -6.66 -10.25 -0.82
C LEU A 42 -5.87 -10.71 -2.04
N GLY A 43 -4.56 -10.45 -2.08
CA GLY A 43 -3.69 -10.87 -3.18
C GLY A 43 -2.28 -10.28 -3.08
N GLU A 44 -1.45 -10.64 -4.05
CA GLU A 44 -0.07 -10.12 -4.17
C GLU A 44 -0.02 -8.70 -4.74
N GLU A 45 -1.10 -8.26 -5.40
CA GLU A 45 -1.22 -6.93 -5.99
C GLU A 45 -2.55 -6.28 -5.56
N VAL A 46 -2.47 -5.20 -4.78
CA VAL A 46 -3.62 -4.49 -4.22
C VAL A 46 -3.47 -2.97 -4.28
N ILE A 47 -4.55 -2.26 -4.57
CA ILE A 47 -4.63 -0.79 -4.55
C ILE A 47 -5.73 -0.38 -3.55
N PHE A 48 -5.37 0.39 -2.54
CA PHE A 48 -6.29 0.86 -1.51
C PHE A 48 -5.98 2.28 -1.08
N ARG A 49 -6.95 2.94 -0.47
CA ARG A 49 -6.86 4.27 0.09
C ARG A 49 -6.39 4.18 1.53
N LEU A 50 -5.37 4.96 1.87
CA LEU A 50 -4.91 5.21 3.22
C LEU A 50 -4.91 6.71 3.43
N GLU A 51 -5.83 7.19 4.28
CA GLU A 51 -6.10 8.62 4.48
C GLU A 51 -6.34 9.39 3.15
N GLU A 52 -5.43 10.29 2.78
CA GLU A 52 -5.51 11.11 1.58
C GLU A 52 -4.81 10.51 0.35
N LYS A 53 -4.19 9.34 0.49
CA LYS A 53 -3.39 8.71 -0.56
C LYS A 53 -3.95 7.38 -1.01
N PHE A 54 -3.62 7.01 -2.23
CA PHE A 54 -3.70 5.61 -2.66
C PHE A 54 -2.34 4.95 -2.49
N VAL A 55 -2.34 3.75 -1.93
CA VAL A 55 -1.18 2.88 -1.83
C VAL A 55 -1.40 1.72 -2.79
N HIS A 56 -0.37 1.39 -3.54
CA HIS A 56 -0.34 0.22 -4.40
C HIS A 56 0.75 -0.71 -3.88
N VAL A 57 0.37 -1.90 -3.45
CA VAL A 57 1.30 -2.98 -3.14
C VAL A 57 1.33 -3.91 -4.32
N GLY A 58 2.52 -4.19 -4.87
CA GLY A 58 2.65 -5.01 -6.08
C GLY A 58 4.09 -5.44 -6.37
N PRO A 59 4.41 -5.92 -7.59
CA PRO A 59 5.73 -6.45 -7.91
C PRO A 59 6.85 -5.39 -7.91
N THR A 60 6.49 -4.11 -8.01
CA THR A 60 7.42 -2.97 -8.04
C THR A 60 7.05 -1.92 -7.00
N GLY A 61 8.01 -1.07 -6.64
CA GLY A 61 7.81 -0.02 -5.66
C GLY A 61 8.98 0.08 -4.70
N LEU A 62 8.78 0.87 -3.65
CA LEU A 62 9.71 1.02 -2.55
C LEU A 62 9.88 -0.30 -1.79
N THR A 63 11.11 -0.59 -1.39
CA THR A 63 11.44 -1.72 -0.52
C THR A 63 11.69 -1.33 0.92
N GLU A 64 11.80 -0.03 1.20
CA GLU A 64 11.97 0.55 2.54
C GLU A 64 11.11 1.82 2.62
N LEU A 65 10.52 2.11 3.78
CA LEU A 65 9.77 3.36 4.02
C LEU A 65 10.59 4.27 4.91
N SER A 66 10.83 5.50 4.46
CA SER A 66 11.51 6.49 5.28
C SER A 66 10.59 6.94 6.43
N PRO A 67 11.15 7.41 7.56
CA PRO A 67 10.36 7.92 8.68
C PRO A 67 9.40 9.04 8.27
N GLU A 68 9.78 9.89 7.33
CA GLU A 68 8.95 10.99 6.82
C GLU A 68 7.73 10.44 6.08
N LEU A 69 7.91 9.39 5.28
CA LEU A 69 6.82 8.76 4.55
C LEU A 69 5.85 8.05 5.50
N ILE A 70 6.34 7.41 6.56
CA ILE A 70 5.48 6.84 7.61
C ILE A 70 4.67 7.94 8.32
N ALA A 71 5.30 9.05 8.69
CA ALA A 71 4.61 10.18 9.31
C ALA A 71 3.51 10.74 8.39
N GLU A 72 3.81 10.88 7.09
CA GLU A 72 2.84 11.33 6.09
C GLU A 72 1.66 10.35 5.96
N LEU A 73 1.90 9.03 5.97
CA LEU A 73 0.84 8.02 5.91
C LEU A 73 -0.01 7.99 7.19
N LYS A 74 0.53 8.41 8.34
CA LYS A 74 -0.21 8.56 9.60
C LYS A 74 -0.99 9.87 9.69
N GLY A 75 -0.76 10.82 8.78
CA GLY A 75 -1.33 12.16 8.85
C GLY A 75 -0.81 13.00 10.02
N THR A 76 0.43 12.77 10.49
CA THR A 76 1.03 13.42 11.67
C THR A 76 2.27 14.23 11.35
#